data_AF-A0A2T7B7N6-F1
#
_entry.id   AF-A0A2T7B7N6-F1
#
_cell.length_a   1.000
_cell.length_b   1.000
_cell.length_c   1.000
_cell.angle_alpha   90.00
_cell.angle_beta   90.00
_cell.angle_gamma   90.00
#
_symmetry.space_group_name_H-M   'P 1'
#
loop_
_entity.id
_entity.type
_entity.pdbx_description
1 polymer ?
#
loop_
_entity_poly.entity_id
_entity_poly.type
_entity_poly.pdbx_seq_one_letter_code
_entity_poly.pdbx_strand_id
1 'polypeptide(L)'
;MMLYRDLFDESYSRLFPDDDKQPFFERFFTRFIHMTPETEHHFAAVEPRLLRNFVYKSFFAMLMVDGVLMVPDFLERLARQQESNGVRLPPNFFAHWRRAILDTVAELDPDCDEEVLTAWAMTIAPGLEYMRRQAELNYQPGAPL
;
A
#
# COMPACT_ATOMS: atom_id res chain seq x y z
N MET A 1 3.88 -9.88 -27.03
CA MET A 1 3.97 -10.31 -25.62
C MET A 1 4.65 -9.16 -24.88
N MET A 2 3.87 -8.31 -24.20
CA MET A 2 4.43 -7.30 -23.31
C MET A 2 4.72 -7.94 -21.96
N LEU A 3 5.75 -7.46 -21.26
CA LEU A 3 6.00 -7.88 -19.88
C LEU A 3 5.04 -7.10 -18.97
N TYR A 4 4.58 -7.71 -17.88
CA TYR A 4 3.78 -6.99 -16.87
C TYR A 4 4.49 -5.72 -16.36
N ARG A 5 5.82 -5.71 -16.37
CA ARG A 5 6.61 -4.53 -16.04
C ARG A 5 6.37 -3.37 -17.00
N ASP A 6 6.28 -3.64 -18.31
CA ASP A 6 6.04 -2.61 -19.32
C ASP A 6 4.64 -1.99 -19.12
N LEU A 7 3.63 -2.84 -18.89
CA LEU A 7 2.25 -2.40 -18.60
C LEU A 7 2.16 -1.56 -17.32
N PHE A 8 2.90 -1.95 -16.29
CA PHE A 8 3.01 -1.16 -15.05
C PHE A 8 3.69 0.19 -15.33
N ASP A 9 4.83 0.21 -16.01
CA ASP A 9 5.59 1.44 -16.29
C ASP A 9 4.78 2.43 -17.15
N GLU A 10 4.02 1.94 -18.13
CA GLU A 10 3.11 2.75 -18.95
C GLU A 10 1.96 3.34 -18.12
N SER A 11 1.28 2.51 -17.32
CA SER A 11 0.21 2.96 -16.41
C SER A 11 0.71 3.96 -15.38
N TYR A 12 1.88 3.70 -14.78
CA TYR A 12 2.55 4.60 -13.85
C TYR A 12 2.85 5.95 -14.51
N SER A 13 3.32 5.96 -15.76
CA SER A 13 3.61 7.19 -16.50
C SER A 13 2.34 8.00 -16.80
N ARG A 14 1.22 7.35 -17.12
CA ARG A 14 -0.09 8.02 -17.33
C ARG A 14 -0.66 8.59 -16.05
N LEU A 15 -0.50 7.89 -14.92
CA LEU A 15 -0.96 8.34 -13.62
C LEU A 15 -0.13 9.51 -13.06
N PHE A 16 1.14 9.61 -13.44
CA PHE A 16 2.10 10.57 -12.88
C PHE A 16 2.91 11.32 -13.96
N PRO A 17 2.25 12.01 -14.92
CA PRO A 17 2.94 12.62 -16.07
C PRO A 17 3.92 13.73 -15.69
N ASP A 18 3.64 14.48 -14.62
CA ASP A 18 4.49 15.55 -14.08
C ASP A 18 5.17 15.13 -12.75
N ASP A 19 5.21 13.83 -12.47
CA ASP A 19 5.62 13.24 -11.19
C ASP A 19 4.77 13.67 -9.96
N ASP A 20 3.71 14.47 -10.17
CA ASP A 20 2.74 14.83 -9.13
C ASP A 20 1.86 13.63 -8.77
N LYS A 21 2.11 13.08 -7.59
CA LYS A 21 1.38 11.94 -7.04
C LYS A 21 0.29 12.35 -6.06
N GLN A 22 0.19 13.63 -5.70
CA GLN A 22 -0.68 14.09 -4.63
C GLN A 22 -2.16 13.71 -4.87
N PRO A 23 -2.74 13.91 -6.07
CA PRO A 23 -4.14 13.56 -6.31
C PRO A 23 -4.40 12.05 -6.15
N PHE A 24 -3.49 11.22 -6.68
CA PHE A 24 -3.56 9.77 -6.54
C PHE A 24 -3.48 9.35 -5.07
N PHE A 25 -2.53 9.92 -4.32
CA PHE A 25 -2.35 9.60 -2.91
C PHE A 25 -3.54 10.00 -2.06
N GLU A 26 -4.16 11.15 -2.33
CA GLU A 26 -5.35 11.57 -1.60
C GLU A 26 -6.52 10.61 -1.84
N ARG A 27 -6.71 10.16 -3.10
CA ARG A 27 -7.73 9.16 -3.45
C ARG A 27 -7.47 7.82 -2.80
N PHE A 28 -6.25 7.31 -2.94
CA PHE A 28 -5.82 6.05 -2.35
C PHE A 28 -5.95 6.06 -0.82
N PHE A 29 -5.45 7.11 -0.16
CA PHE A 29 -5.53 7.28 1.28
C PHE A 29 -6.98 7.26 1.76
N THR A 30 -7.83 8.09 1.14
CA THR A 30 -9.26 8.20 1.48
C THR A 30 -9.95 6.85 1.31
N ARG A 31 -9.70 6.16 0.19
CA ARG A 31 -10.28 4.85 -0.09
C ARG A 31 -9.83 3.80 0.92
N PHE A 32 -8.56 3.79 1.32
CA PHE A 32 -8.04 2.81 2.26
C PHE A 32 -8.59 3.00 3.68
N ILE A 33 -8.65 4.24 4.18
CA ILE A 33 -9.14 4.47 5.55
C ILE A 33 -10.64 4.21 5.69
N HIS A 34 -11.41 4.51 4.64
CA HIS A 34 -12.87 4.38 4.59
C HIS A 34 -13.33 3.08 3.90
N MET A 35 -12.44 2.09 3.74
CA MET A 35 -12.75 0.92 2.91
C MET A 35 -13.80 0.01 3.54
N THR A 36 -13.72 -0.17 4.87
CA THR A 36 -14.69 -0.94 5.65
C THR A 36 -14.93 -0.27 7.02
N PRO A 37 -16.03 -0.60 7.72
CA PRO A 37 -16.23 -0.13 9.09
C PRO A 37 -15.08 -0.54 10.03
N GLU A 38 -14.44 -1.70 9.79
CA GLU A 38 -13.28 -2.11 10.60
C GLU A 38 -12.06 -1.21 10.36
N THR A 39 -11.77 -0.83 9.10
CA THR A 39 -10.65 0.07 8.80
C THR A 39 -10.88 1.45 9.41
N GLU A 40 -12.10 1.98 9.29
CA GLU A 40 -12.46 3.28 9.87
C GLU A 40 -12.30 3.30 11.39
N HIS A 41 -12.82 2.28 12.07
CA HIS A 41 -12.72 2.17 13.52
C HIS A 41 -11.26 2.08 13.98
N HIS A 42 -10.47 1.25 13.30
CA HIS A 42 -9.05 1.08 13.64
C HIS A 42 -8.27 2.37 13.48
N PHE A 43 -8.47 3.09 12.37
CA PHE A 43 -7.73 4.31 12.08
C PHE A 43 -8.20 5.53 12.88
N ALA A 44 -9.40 5.54 13.43
CA ALA A 44 -9.89 6.61 14.29
C ALA A 44 -9.02 6.82 15.55
N ALA A 45 -8.34 5.78 16.02
CA ALA A 45 -7.44 5.83 17.18
C ALA A 45 -6.00 6.25 16.84
N VAL A 46 -5.66 6.40 15.55
CA VAL A 46 -4.29 6.68 15.09
C VAL A 46 -4.12 8.18 14.82
N GLU A 47 -2.97 8.75 15.21
CA GLU A 47 -2.67 10.15 14.92
C GLU A 47 -2.67 10.41 13.39
N PRO A 48 -3.41 11.41 12.87
CA PRO A 48 -3.61 11.58 11.44
C PRO A 48 -2.32 11.79 10.62
N ARG A 49 -1.34 12.53 11.15
CA ARG A 49 -0.07 12.77 10.43
C ARG A 49 0.75 11.49 10.36
N LEU A 50 0.80 10.70 11.43
CA LEU A 50 1.42 9.39 11.47
C LEU A 50 0.79 8.44 10.45
N LEU A 51 -0.54 8.36 10.42
CA LEU A 51 -1.28 7.52 9.48
C LEU A 51 -1.00 7.91 8.02
N ARG A 52 -1.09 9.20 7.70
CA ARG A 52 -0.81 9.71 6.34
C ARG A 52 0.63 9.42 5.92
N ASN A 53 1.59 9.65 6.82
CA ASN A 53 2.99 9.36 6.58
C ASN A 53 3.21 7.86 6.34
N PHE A 54 2.58 6.99 7.13
CA PHE A 54 2.63 5.54 6.96
C PHE A 54 2.11 5.12 5.59
N VAL A 55 0.91 5.55 5.20
CA VAL A 55 0.27 5.16 3.94
C VAL A 55 1.12 5.61 2.75
N TYR A 56 1.55 6.89 2.75
CA TYR A 56 2.41 7.45 1.71
C TYR A 56 3.71 6.65 1.57
N LYS A 57 4.40 6.42 2.68
CA LYS A 57 5.65 5.68 2.69
C LYS A 57 5.49 4.21 2.29
N SER A 58 4.41 3.56 2.71
CA SER A 58 4.13 2.15 2.40
C SER A 58 3.97 1.93 0.89
N PHE A 59 3.38 2.89 0.18
CA PHE A 59 3.25 2.84 -1.28
C PHE A 59 4.61 2.77 -1.98
N PHE A 60 5.52 3.71 -1.71
CA PHE A 60 6.85 3.69 -2.32
C PHE A 60 7.63 2.45 -1.91
N ALA A 61 7.52 2.06 -0.64
CA ALA A 61 8.19 0.88 -0.14
C ALA A 61 7.77 -0.38 -0.92
N MET A 62 6.47 -0.55 -1.17
CA MET A 62 5.95 -1.70 -1.92
C MET A 62 6.37 -1.69 -3.39
N LEU A 63 6.41 -0.53 -4.04
CA LEU A 63 6.89 -0.42 -5.43
C LEU A 63 8.39 -0.71 -5.59
N MET A 64 9.21 -0.40 -4.58
CA MET A 64 10.66 -0.62 -4.65
C MET A 64 11.10 -2.08 -4.49
N VAL A 65 10.22 -3.00 -4.05
CA VAL A 65 10.59 -4.41 -3.84
C VAL A 65 10.78 -5.16 -5.17
N ASP A 66 10.14 -4.69 -6.25
CA ASP A 66 10.10 -5.34 -7.57
C ASP A 66 11.37 -5.15 -8.43
N GLY A 67 12.56 -5.33 -7.85
CA GLY A 67 13.79 -5.27 -8.64
C GLY A 67 15.09 -5.66 -7.95
N VAL A 68 15.11 -5.76 -6.62
CA VAL A 68 16.38 -5.89 -5.88
C VAL A 68 16.44 -7.16 -5.01
N LEU A 69 15.35 -7.93 -4.87
CA LEU A 69 15.26 -9.03 -3.88
C LEU A 69 15.70 -8.61 -2.45
N MET A 70 15.68 -7.31 -2.18
CA MET A 70 16.09 -6.69 -0.93
C MET A 70 14.90 -5.93 -0.40
N VAL A 71 14.57 -6.20 0.87
CA VAL A 71 13.59 -5.42 1.59
C VAL A 71 14.27 -4.10 1.95
N PRO A 72 13.77 -2.94 1.48
CA PRO A 72 14.36 -1.67 1.88
C PRO A 72 14.32 -1.55 3.40
N ASP A 73 15.39 -1.05 4.04
CA ASP A 73 15.41 -0.80 5.50
C ASP A 73 14.19 -0.02 5.98
N PHE A 74 13.65 0.81 5.08
CA PHE A 74 12.44 1.56 5.33
C PHE A 74 11.21 0.66 5.58
N LEU A 75 11.04 -0.40 4.79
CA LEU A 75 9.94 -1.35 4.88
C LEU A 75 10.11 -2.25 6.13
N GLU A 76 11.35 -2.60 6.49
CA GLU A 76 11.66 -3.24 7.77
C GLU A 76 11.34 -2.33 8.97
N ARG A 77 11.71 -1.04 8.91
CA ARG A 77 11.35 -0.07 9.95
C ARG A 77 9.84 0.09 10.07
N LEU A 78 9.12 0.11 8.95
CA LEU A 78 7.65 0.18 8.92
C LEU A 78 7.02 -1.04 9.59
N ALA A 79 7.59 -2.22 9.36
CA ALA A 79 7.20 -3.47 10.03
C ALA A 79 7.49 -3.45 11.54
N ARG A 80 8.62 -2.87 11.98
CA ARG A 80 8.95 -2.73 13.41
C ARG A 80 8.14 -1.67 14.14
N GLN A 81 7.63 -0.64 13.44
CA GLN A 81 6.70 0.36 14.01
C GLN A 81 5.35 -0.24 14.47
N GLN A 82 5.13 -1.55 14.28
CA GLN A 82 4.02 -2.28 14.88
C GLN A 82 4.19 -2.48 16.40
N GLU A 83 5.36 -2.16 16.97
CA GLU A 83 5.63 -2.23 18.39
C GLU A 83 5.28 -0.89 19.08
N SER A 84 4.20 -0.91 19.85
CA SER A 84 3.77 0.02 20.91
C SER A 84 3.53 1.52 20.64
N ASN A 85 3.81 2.09 19.46
CA ASN A 85 3.48 3.52 19.19
C ASN A 85 3.23 3.86 17.70
N GLY A 86 2.99 2.87 16.85
CA GLY A 86 2.71 3.06 15.42
C GLY A 86 1.29 2.69 14.99
N VAL A 87 1.04 2.71 13.68
CA VAL A 87 -0.29 2.49 13.07
C VAL A 87 -0.88 1.09 13.35
N ARG A 88 -0.04 0.11 13.70
CA ARG A 88 -0.41 -1.27 14.08
C ARG A 88 -1.48 -1.89 13.16
N LEU A 89 -1.10 -2.30 11.95
CA LEU A 89 -2.02 -2.92 11.00
C LEU A 89 -2.21 -4.42 11.27
N PRO A 90 -3.44 -4.90 11.46
CA PRO A 90 -3.75 -6.31 11.44
C PRO A 90 -3.37 -6.96 10.08
N PRO A 91 -2.97 -8.25 10.03
CA PRO A 91 -2.57 -8.91 8.78
C PRO A 91 -3.62 -8.85 7.65
N ASN A 92 -4.91 -8.88 7.99
CA ASN A 92 -6.00 -8.78 7.02
C ASN A 92 -6.10 -7.39 6.37
N PHE A 93 -5.57 -6.33 7.00
CA PHE A 93 -5.62 -4.97 6.44
C PHE A 93 -4.72 -4.83 5.21
N PHE A 94 -3.73 -5.71 4.99
CA PHE A 94 -2.93 -5.69 3.77
C PHE A 94 -3.74 -6.14 2.53
N ALA A 95 -4.78 -6.95 2.72
CA ALA A 95 -5.74 -7.22 1.65
C ALA A 95 -6.58 -5.97 1.32
N HIS A 96 -6.95 -5.18 2.34
CA HIS A 96 -7.64 -3.91 2.14
C HIS A 96 -6.75 -2.87 1.46
N TRP A 97 -5.48 -2.79 1.85
CA TRP A 97 -4.49 -1.93 1.20
C TRP A 97 -4.36 -2.27 -0.28
N ARG A 98 -4.20 -3.56 -0.62
CA ARG A 98 -4.13 -4.04 -2.01
C ARG A 98 -5.37 -3.66 -2.80
N ARG A 99 -6.55 -3.87 -2.22
CA ARG A 99 -7.79 -3.50 -2.90
C ARG A 99 -7.82 -2.01 -3.16
N ALA A 100 -7.59 -1.18 -2.13
CA ALA A 100 -7.66 0.27 -2.25
C ALA A 100 -6.73 0.86 -3.33
N ILE A 101 -5.50 0.36 -3.48
CA ILE A 101 -4.60 0.85 -4.53
C ILE A 101 -5.08 0.45 -5.92
N LEU A 102 -5.48 -0.81 -6.13
CA LEU A 102 -5.93 -1.30 -7.45
C LEU A 102 -7.22 -0.60 -7.89
N ASP A 103 -8.13 -0.44 -6.94
CA ASP A 103 -9.34 0.33 -7.09
C ASP A 103 -9.09 1.81 -7.45
N THR A 104 -8.00 2.40 -6.94
CA THR A 104 -7.60 3.78 -7.26
C THR A 104 -6.95 3.87 -8.64
N VAL A 105 -6.15 2.87 -9.03
CA VAL A 105 -5.63 2.75 -10.41
C VAL A 105 -6.79 2.64 -11.40
N ALA A 106 -7.76 1.76 -11.14
CA ALA A 106 -8.95 1.60 -11.98
C ALA A 106 -9.78 2.87 -12.12
N GLU A 107 -9.77 3.75 -11.12
CA GLU A 107 -10.50 5.04 -11.16
C GLU A 107 -9.75 6.10 -11.98
N LEU A 108 -8.42 6.14 -11.87
CA LEU A 108 -7.60 7.28 -12.31
C LEU A 108 -6.80 7.03 -13.59
N ASP A 109 -6.47 5.78 -13.92
CA ASP A 109 -5.78 5.46 -15.18
C ASP A 109 -6.84 5.31 -16.30
N PRO A 110 -6.87 6.24 -17.28
CA PRO A 110 -7.89 6.24 -18.33
C PRO A 110 -7.84 5.01 -19.24
N ASP A 111 -6.67 4.38 -19.35
CA ASP A 111 -6.44 3.20 -20.19
C ASP A 111 -6.31 1.93 -19.31
N CYS A 112 -6.93 1.93 -18.13
CA CYS A 112 -6.90 0.78 -17.22
C CYS A 112 -7.72 -0.39 -17.77
N ASP A 113 -7.10 -1.56 -17.86
CA ASP A 113 -7.74 -2.84 -18.13
C ASP A 113 -7.31 -3.92 -17.12
N GLU A 114 -7.79 -5.15 -17.32
CA GLU A 114 -7.46 -6.27 -16.43
C GLU A 114 -5.95 -6.62 -16.44
N GLU A 115 -5.25 -6.41 -17.56
CA GLU A 115 -3.81 -6.67 -17.67
C GLU A 115 -3.01 -5.61 -16.90
N VAL A 116 -3.41 -4.34 -16.97
CA VAL A 116 -2.85 -3.23 -16.18
C VAL A 116 -3.06 -3.47 -14.68
N LEU A 117 -4.27 -3.85 -14.25
CA LEU A 117 -4.52 -4.17 -12.84
C LEU A 117 -3.71 -5.37 -12.38
N THR A 118 -3.54 -6.37 -13.23
CA THR A 118 -2.69 -7.52 -12.95
C THR A 118 -1.23 -7.11 -12.82
N ALA A 119 -0.73 -6.24 -13.70
CA ALA A 119 0.62 -5.69 -13.63
C ALA A 119 0.87 -4.96 -12.31
N TRP A 120 -0.01 -4.02 -11.93
CA TRP A 120 0.06 -3.35 -10.63
C TRP A 120 0.06 -4.34 -9.46
N ALA A 121 -0.85 -5.32 -9.49
CA ALA A 121 -0.95 -6.32 -8.45
C ALA A 121 0.31 -7.18 -8.30
N MET A 122 0.95 -7.53 -9.42
CA MET A 122 2.20 -8.29 -9.44
C MET A 122 3.36 -7.46 -8.89
N THR A 123 3.47 -6.18 -9.27
CA THR A 123 4.53 -5.29 -8.80
C THR A 123 4.50 -5.07 -7.28
N ILE A 124 3.32 -4.87 -6.69
CA ILE A 124 3.20 -4.63 -5.23
C ILE A 124 3.20 -5.92 -4.39
N ALA A 125 2.99 -7.09 -5.00
CA ALA A 125 2.78 -8.34 -4.27
C ALA A 125 3.94 -8.72 -3.33
N PRO A 126 5.23 -8.64 -3.74
CA PRO A 126 6.33 -8.98 -2.85
C PRO A 126 6.39 -8.11 -1.58
N GLY A 127 6.20 -6.80 -1.73
CA GLY A 127 6.19 -5.87 -0.60
C GLY A 127 5.00 -6.07 0.33
N LEU A 128 3.82 -6.31 -0.23
CA LEU A 128 2.62 -6.66 0.54
C LEU A 128 2.79 -7.94 1.34
N GLU A 129 3.31 -8.99 0.71
CA GLU A 129 3.50 -10.28 1.37
C GLU A 129 4.49 -10.18 2.53
N TYR A 130 5.59 -9.45 2.34
CA TYR A 130 6.53 -9.20 3.43
C TYR A 130 5.86 -8.47 4.60
N MET A 131 5.13 -7.37 4.34
CA MET A 131 4.48 -6.60 5.40
C MET A 131 3.42 -7.43 6.14
N ARG A 132 2.62 -8.20 5.39
CA ARG A 132 1.63 -9.12 5.94
C ARG A 132 2.30 -10.14 6.86
N ARG A 133 3.41 -10.74 6.42
CA ARG A 133 4.17 -11.72 7.22
C ARG A 133 4.76 -11.11 8.49
N GLN A 134 5.30 -9.89 8.41
CA GLN A 134 5.79 -9.17 9.59
C GLN A 134 4.66 -8.84 10.57
N ALA A 135 3.48 -8.46 10.07
CA ALA A 135 2.33 -8.28 10.92
C ALA A 135 1.92 -9.59 11.60
N GLU A 136 1.87 -10.73 10.89
CA GLU A 136 1.57 -12.03 11.54
C GLU A 136 2.55 -12.41 12.65
N LEU A 137 3.83 -12.10 12.48
CA LEU A 137 4.87 -12.44 13.44
C LEU A 137 4.85 -11.54 14.69
N ASN A 138 4.48 -10.26 14.52
CA ASN A 138 4.63 -9.25 15.56
C ASN A 138 3.29 -8.70 16.09
N TYR A 139 2.17 -8.99 15.43
CA TYR A 139 0.84 -8.56 15.87
C TYR A 139 0.33 -9.46 16.99
N GLN A 140 0.21 -8.90 18.19
CA GLN A 140 -0.45 -9.54 19.33
C GLN A 140 -1.89 -9.01 19.46
N PRO A 141 -2.92 -9.84 19.22
CA PRO A 141 -4.31 -9.42 19.42
C PRO A 141 -4.53 -9.02 20.90
N GLY A 142 -5.01 -7.80 21.13
CA GLY A 142 -5.37 -7.33 22.48
C GLY A 142 -4.26 -6.68 23.30
N ALA A 143 -3.08 -6.41 22.73
CA ALA A 143 -2.12 -5.51 23.36
C ALA A 143 -2.69 -4.07 23.34
N PRO A 144 -2.71 -3.33 24.46
CA PRO A 144 -3.21 -1.96 24.46
C PRO A 144 -2.41 -1.09 23.46
N LEU A 145 -3.13 -0.18 22.80
CA LEU A 145 -2.57 0.91 21.99
C LEU A 145 -1.81 1.88 22.89
#